data_AF-Q4TH95-F1
#
_entry.id   AF-Q4TH95-F1
#
_cell.length_a   1.000
_cell.length_b   1.000
_cell.length_c   1.000
_cell.angle_alpha   90.00
_cell.angle_beta   90.00
_cell.angle_gamma   90.00
#
_symmetry.space_group_name_H-M   'P 1'
#
loop_
_entity.id
_entity.type
_entity.pdbx_description
1 polymer ?
#
loop_
_entity_poly.entity_id
_entity_poly.type
_entity_poly.pdbx_seq_one_letter_code
_entity_poly.pdbx_strand_id
1 'polypeptide(L)'
;RVSLNAFLLGLSVLAVPLIRTCFGHLDWVYDYLTETPGKAAVCAHTAIYNGLLLLLYRGPLYQLPRSRAWVRCDTRKRLGCRQSLFSGRDFGCGLIISFSESTWTHFGWYMCSLSFFHYSEYLVTAIINPHSLSLDSFLLNHSVEYTLAALSSWVEFTVEKLTVP
;
A
#
# COMPACT_ATOMS: atom_id res chain seq x y z
N ARG A 1 -3.29 -6.68 15.14
CA ARG A 1 -1.84 -6.69 15.49
C ARG A 1 -0.97 -7.02 14.28
N VAL A 2 -1.07 -8.21 13.69
CA VAL A 2 -0.24 -8.57 12.51
C VAL A 2 -0.50 -7.66 11.29
N SER A 3 -1.77 -7.35 11.01
CA SER A 3 -2.15 -6.39 9.96
C SER A 3 -1.60 -4.98 10.19
N LEU A 4 -1.59 -4.53 11.45
CA LEU A 4 -1.05 -3.23 11.84
C LEU A 4 0.46 -3.16 11.64
N ASN A 5 1.19 -4.20 12.04
CA ASN A 5 2.62 -4.29 11.75
C ASN A 5 2.90 -4.32 10.24
N ALA A 6 2.05 -5.00 9.47
CA ALA A 6 2.15 -5.03 8.00
C ALA A 6 1.87 -3.66 7.38
N PHE A 7 0.87 -2.91 7.88
CA PHE A 7 0.59 -1.55 7.45
C PHE A 7 1.76 -0.60 7.75
N LEU A 8 2.29 -0.65 8.98
CA LEU A 8 3.47 0.13 9.37
C LEU A 8 4.71 -0.23 8.55
N LEU A 9 4.89 -1.51 8.23
CA LEU A 9 5.96 -1.95 7.34
C LEU A 9 5.79 -1.36 5.93
N GLY A 10 4.56 -1.12 5.47
CA GLY A 10 4.27 -0.43 4.21
C GLY A 10 4.69 1.04 4.22
N LEU A 11 4.53 1.70 5.36
CA LEU A 11 4.98 3.09 5.56
C LEU A 11 6.50 3.25 5.50
N SER A 12 7.28 2.15 5.54
CA SER A 12 8.73 2.20 5.39
C SER A 12 9.21 2.90 4.11
N VAL A 13 8.35 3.04 3.09
CA VAL A 13 8.64 3.83 1.88
C VAL A 13 8.97 5.29 2.20
N LEU A 14 8.44 5.83 3.31
CA LEU A 14 8.75 7.19 3.79
C LEU A 14 10.19 7.32 4.30
N ALA A 15 10.90 6.22 4.58
CA ALA A 15 12.29 6.28 4.98
C ALA A 15 13.17 6.93 3.89
N VAL A 16 12.83 6.76 2.62
CA VAL A 16 13.61 7.33 1.49
C VAL A 16 13.65 8.86 1.54
N PRO A 17 12.50 9.59 1.53
CA PRO A 17 12.53 11.04 1.66
C PRO A 17 13.00 11.52 3.04
N LEU A 18 12.76 10.75 4.12
CA LEU A 18 13.25 11.11 5.45
C LEU A 18 14.79 11.07 5.52
N ILE A 19 15.41 10.02 4.98
CA ILE A 19 16.88 9.90 4.91
C ILE A 19 17.43 11.05 4.06
N ARG A 20 16.80 11.38 2.93
CA ARG A 20 17.17 12.56 2.13
C ARG A 20 17.13 13.84 2.97
N THR A 21 16.07 14.08 3.73
CA THR A 21 15.95 15.30 4.55
C THR A 21 16.97 15.36 5.70
N CYS A 22 17.30 14.23 6.33
CA CYS A 22 18.21 14.19 7.47
C CYS A 22 19.69 14.14 7.07
N PHE A 23 20.01 13.46 5.98
CA PHE A 23 21.38 13.18 5.54
C PHE A 23 21.74 13.83 4.20
N GLY A 24 20.91 14.74 3.68
CA GLY A 24 21.18 15.48 2.44
C GLY A 24 22.43 16.37 2.48
N HIS A 25 23.09 16.51 3.64
CA HIS A 25 24.41 17.15 3.75
C HIS A 25 25.55 16.28 3.21
N LEU A 26 25.32 14.98 2.99
CA LEU A 26 26.28 14.06 2.40
C LEU A 26 26.05 14.02 0.89
N ASP A 27 27.05 14.46 0.11
CA ASP A 27 26.94 14.58 -1.35
C ASP A 27 26.49 13.27 -2.03
N TRP A 28 26.99 12.13 -1.57
CA TRP A 28 26.60 10.81 -2.09
C TRP A 28 25.15 10.42 -1.78
N VAL A 29 24.59 10.88 -0.66
CA VAL A 29 23.18 10.67 -0.30
C VAL A 29 22.30 11.56 -1.16
N TYR A 30 22.71 12.81 -1.35
CA TYR A 30 22.00 13.77 -2.16
C TYR A 30 21.93 13.30 -3.62
N ASP A 31 23.05 12.91 -4.22
CA ASP A 31 23.09 12.45 -5.62
C ASP A 31 22.27 11.17 -5.85
N TYR A 32 22.27 10.24 -4.90
CA TYR A 32 21.57 8.97 -5.05
C TYR A 32 20.06 9.05 -4.76
N LEU A 33 19.63 9.97 -3.89
CA LEU A 33 18.23 10.09 -3.47
C LEU A 33 17.46 11.23 -4.14
N THR A 34 18.10 11.96 -5.06
CA THR A 34 17.48 13.09 -5.76
C THR A 34 17.03 12.69 -7.18
N GLU A 35 16.02 13.37 -7.72
CA GLU A 35 15.49 13.17 -9.09
C GLU A 35 15.14 11.71 -9.48
N THR A 36 15.79 11.18 -10.53
CA THR A 36 15.54 9.88 -11.14
C THR A 36 16.03 8.70 -10.29
N PRO A 37 17.24 8.69 -9.70
CA PRO A 37 17.67 7.59 -8.83
C PRO A 37 16.85 7.53 -7.53
N GLY A 38 16.41 8.66 -6.98
CA GLY A 38 15.48 8.67 -5.83
C GLY A 38 14.14 8.02 -6.14
N LYS A 39 13.54 8.34 -7.30
CA LYS A 39 12.32 7.67 -7.79
C LYS A 39 12.54 6.17 -8.03
N ALA A 40 13.67 5.81 -8.63
CA ALA A 40 14.04 4.42 -8.86
C ALA A 40 14.24 3.66 -7.53
N ALA A 41 14.79 4.29 -6.50
CA ALA A 41 14.94 3.70 -5.17
C ALA A 41 13.59 3.42 -4.51
N VAL A 42 12.62 4.33 -4.62
CA VAL A 42 11.24 4.11 -4.15
C VAL A 42 10.57 2.95 -4.92
N CYS A 43 10.74 2.89 -6.23
CA CYS A 43 10.23 1.79 -7.06
C CYS A 43 10.90 0.45 -6.73
N ALA A 44 12.22 0.44 -6.52
CA ALA A 44 12.98 -0.75 -6.14
C ALA A 44 12.58 -1.25 -4.75
N HIS A 45 12.44 -0.34 -3.77
CA HIS A 45 11.91 -0.66 -2.44
C HIS A 45 10.53 -1.31 -2.56
N THR A 46 9.61 -0.66 -3.27
CA THR A 46 8.27 -1.16 -3.58
C THR A 46 8.30 -2.56 -4.21
N ALA A 47 9.17 -2.79 -5.20
CA ALA A 47 9.33 -4.06 -5.88
C ALA A 47 9.90 -5.15 -4.96
N ILE A 48 10.90 -4.83 -4.13
CA ILE A 48 11.50 -5.75 -3.16
C ILE A 48 10.46 -6.19 -2.14
N TYR A 49 9.67 -5.27 -1.57
CA TYR A 49 8.62 -5.65 -0.62
C TYR A 49 7.52 -6.49 -1.28
N ASN A 50 7.15 -6.21 -2.54
CA ASN A 50 6.22 -7.06 -3.31
C ASN A 50 6.81 -8.44 -3.62
N GLY A 51 8.10 -8.52 -3.97
CA GLY A 51 8.82 -9.77 -4.21
C GLY A 51 8.92 -10.60 -2.94
N LEU A 52 9.31 -10.00 -1.81
CA LEU A 52 9.34 -10.64 -0.49
C LEU A 52 7.93 -11.11 -0.07
N LEU A 53 6.89 -10.32 -0.33
CA LEU A 53 5.49 -10.72 -0.15
C LEU A 53 5.06 -11.86 -1.06
N LEU A 54 5.60 -11.98 -2.26
CA LEU A 54 5.34 -13.11 -3.14
C LEU A 54 6.07 -14.35 -2.64
N LEU A 55 7.31 -14.20 -2.15
CA LEU A 55 8.16 -15.30 -1.67
C LEU A 55 7.72 -15.85 -0.31
N LEU A 56 7.53 -14.99 0.70
CA LEU A 56 7.08 -15.37 2.06
C LEU A 56 5.71 -16.06 2.05
N TYR A 57 4.90 -15.76 1.03
CA TYR A 57 3.53 -16.24 0.93
C TYR A 57 3.32 -17.21 -0.25
N ARG A 58 4.34 -17.48 -1.07
CA ARG A 58 4.51 -18.76 -1.79
C ARG A 58 4.88 -19.83 -0.74
N GLY A 59 3.97 -20.06 0.20
CA GLY A 59 4.08 -21.18 1.11
C GLY A 59 3.95 -22.48 0.29
N PRO A 60 4.83 -23.48 0.48
CA PRO A 60 4.79 -24.67 -0.35
C PRO A 60 3.52 -25.47 -0.09
N LEU A 61 3.04 -26.08 -1.16
CA LEU A 61 2.05 -27.16 -1.21
C LEU A 61 2.52 -28.42 -0.46
N TYR A 62 3.19 -28.33 0.71
CA TYR A 62 3.41 -29.50 1.54
C TYR A 62 2.11 -29.82 2.28
N GLN A 63 1.36 -30.72 1.65
CA GLN A 63 0.18 -31.40 2.16
C GLN A 63 0.56 -32.21 3.41
N LEU A 64 0.69 -31.56 4.56
CA LEU A 64 0.51 -32.25 5.83
C LEU A 64 -0.98 -32.23 6.16
N PRO A 65 -1.54 -33.29 6.75
CA PRO A 65 -2.96 -33.37 7.12
C PRO A 65 -3.26 -32.47 8.33
N ARG A 66 -3.14 -31.15 8.15
CA ARG A 66 -3.75 -30.15 9.02
C ARG A 66 -5.18 -29.96 8.54
N SER A 67 -6.14 -30.02 9.46
CA SER A 67 -7.56 -29.96 9.13
C SER A 67 -7.90 -28.70 8.31
N ARG A 68 -8.86 -28.84 7.38
CA ARG A 68 -9.26 -27.80 6.40
C ARG A 68 -9.55 -26.42 7.02
N ALA A 69 -9.94 -26.38 8.29
CA ALA A 69 -10.18 -25.15 9.04
C ALA A 69 -8.88 -24.37 9.31
N TRP A 70 -7.78 -25.04 9.66
CA TRP A 70 -6.50 -24.39 9.93
C TRP A 70 -5.85 -23.82 8.67
N VAL A 71 -5.90 -24.58 7.56
CA VAL A 71 -5.39 -24.11 6.25
C VAL A 71 -6.14 -22.84 5.84
N ARG A 72 -7.47 -22.82 5.97
CA ARG A 72 -8.30 -21.66 5.60
C ARG A 72 -8.04 -20.43 6.47
N CYS A 73 -7.85 -20.62 7.78
CA CYS A 73 -7.47 -19.55 8.71
C CYS A 73 -6.09 -18.97 8.40
N ASP A 74 -5.11 -19.81 8.05
CA ASP A 74 -3.76 -19.36 7.68
C ASP A 74 -3.79 -18.54 6.38
N THR A 75 -4.48 -19.03 5.35
CA THR A 75 -4.63 -18.30 4.07
C THR A 75 -5.33 -16.94 4.25
N ARG A 76 -6.37 -16.86 5.09
CA ARG A 76 -7.09 -15.62 5.37
C ARG A 76 -6.22 -14.59 6.08
N LYS A 77 -5.50 -15.00 7.13
CA LYS A 77 -4.54 -14.14 7.84
C LYS A 77 -3.46 -13.62 6.89
N ARG A 78 -2.95 -14.50 6.03
CA ARG A 78 -1.93 -14.16 5.04
C ARG A 78 -2.41 -13.08 4.07
N LEU A 79 -3.62 -13.23 3.54
CA LEU A 79 -4.12 -12.33 2.52
C LEU A 79 -4.52 -10.97 3.12
N GLY A 80 -5.03 -10.93 4.36
CA GLY A 80 -5.23 -9.67 5.09
C GLY A 80 -3.93 -8.91 5.38
N CYS A 81 -2.81 -9.60 5.66
CA CYS A 81 -1.50 -8.96 5.85
C CYS A 81 -0.96 -8.35 4.56
N ARG A 82 -1.14 -9.05 3.42
CA ARG A 82 -0.77 -8.54 2.10
C ARG A 82 -1.51 -7.25 1.76
N GLN A 83 -2.84 -7.25 1.94
CA GLN A 83 -3.65 -6.08 1.66
C GLN A 83 -3.31 -4.91 2.60
N SER A 84 -3.09 -5.18 3.89
CA SER A 84 -2.66 -4.16 4.85
C SER A 84 -1.31 -3.53 4.48
N LEU A 85 -0.35 -4.33 4.00
CA LEU A 85 0.95 -3.85 3.54
C LEU A 85 0.85 -3.04 2.24
N PHE A 86 -0.03 -3.44 1.33
CA PHE A 86 -0.33 -2.70 0.10
C PHE A 86 -0.95 -1.32 0.43
N SER A 87 -2.02 -1.29 1.23
CA SER A 87 -2.65 -0.03 1.66
C SER A 87 -1.70 0.89 2.44
N GLY A 88 -0.83 0.33 3.29
CA GLY A 88 0.18 1.13 4.00
C GLY A 88 1.21 1.76 3.05
N ARG A 89 1.54 1.08 1.95
CA ARG A 89 2.43 1.63 0.92
C ARG A 89 1.74 2.72 0.11
N ASP A 90 0.51 2.50 -0.34
CA ASP A 90 -0.25 3.49 -1.11
C ASP A 90 -0.46 4.77 -0.30
N PHE A 91 -0.72 4.63 1.00
CA PHE A 91 -0.76 5.75 1.93
C PHE A 91 0.59 6.46 2.02
N GLY A 92 1.70 5.72 2.17
CA GLY A 92 3.05 6.30 2.20
C GLY A 92 3.41 7.03 0.90
N CYS A 93 3.16 6.43 -0.26
CA CYS A 93 3.36 7.06 -1.56
C CYS A 93 2.47 8.31 -1.74
N GLY A 94 1.21 8.24 -1.29
CA GLY A 94 0.29 9.38 -1.26
C GLY A 94 0.89 10.56 -0.47
N LEU A 95 1.45 10.31 0.72
CA LEU A 95 2.09 11.35 1.52
C LEU A 95 3.31 11.96 0.82
N ILE A 96 4.14 11.14 0.16
CA ILE A 96 5.29 11.63 -0.61
C ILE A 96 4.82 12.59 -1.72
N ILE A 97 3.75 12.24 -2.42
CA ILE A 97 3.17 13.08 -3.49
C ILE A 97 2.53 14.34 -2.89
N SER A 98 1.78 14.21 -1.80
CA SER A 98 1.10 15.32 -1.12
C SER A 98 2.04 16.40 -0.60
N PHE A 99 3.22 16.01 -0.11
CA PHE A 99 4.24 16.93 0.39
C PHE A 99 5.29 17.28 -0.68
N SER A 100 5.19 16.74 -1.89
CA SER A 100 6.03 17.16 -3.00
C SER A 100 5.54 18.50 -3.55
N GLU A 101 6.47 19.33 -4.04
CA GLU A 101 6.16 20.56 -4.79
C GLU A 101 5.67 20.25 -6.22
N SER A 102 4.73 19.30 -6.37
CA SER A 102 4.16 18.92 -7.66
C SER A 102 2.71 19.37 -7.78
N THR A 103 2.22 19.46 -9.01
CA THR A 103 0.81 19.75 -9.32
C THR A 103 -0.15 18.61 -8.95
N TRP A 104 0.38 17.48 -8.48
CA TRP A 104 -0.33 16.24 -8.16
C TRP A 104 -0.64 16.09 -6.66
N THR A 105 -0.42 17.12 -5.84
CA THR A 105 -0.64 17.10 -4.38
C THR A 105 -2.07 16.66 -3.99
N HIS A 106 -3.09 17.09 -4.74
CA HIS A 106 -4.48 16.69 -4.54
C HIS A 106 -4.69 15.18 -4.75
N PHE A 107 -4.04 14.61 -5.77
CA PHE A 107 -4.07 13.17 -6.01
C PHE A 107 -3.37 12.39 -4.88
N GLY A 108 -2.28 12.94 -4.34
CA GLY A 108 -1.63 12.38 -3.15
C GLY A 108 -2.58 12.29 -1.94
N TRP A 109 -3.33 13.35 -1.66
CA TRP A 109 -4.29 13.36 -0.55
C TRP A 109 -5.48 12.43 -0.77
N TYR A 110 -5.92 12.32 -2.02
CA TYR A 110 -6.91 11.32 -2.44
C TYR A 110 -6.41 9.90 -2.16
N MET A 111 -5.18 9.56 -2.58
CA MET A 111 -4.56 8.25 -2.35
C MET A 111 -4.42 7.94 -0.85
N CYS A 112 -4.02 8.92 -0.05
CA CYS A 112 -3.97 8.79 1.41
C CYS A 112 -5.34 8.49 2.01
N SER A 113 -6.36 9.28 1.65
CA SER A 113 -7.72 9.12 2.17
C SER A 113 -8.31 7.77 1.81
N LEU A 114 -8.20 7.35 0.55
CA LEU A 114 -8.70 6.07 0.06
C LEU A 114 -8.03 4.89 0.79
N SER A 115 -6.69 4.91 0.87
CA SER A 115 -5.92 3.84 1.52
C SER A 115 -6.20 3.74 3.02
N PHE A 116 -6.31 4.88 3.70
CA PHE A 116 -6.61 4.92 5.13
C PHE A 116 -8.04 4.46 5.41
N PHE A 117 -9.01 4.88 4.60
CA PHE A 117 -10.41 4.47 4.73
C PHE A 117 -10.55 2.95 4.69
N HIS A 118 -10.10 2.30 3.61
CA HIS A 118 -10.21 0.84 3.44
C HIS A 118 -9.43 0.06 4.51
N TYR A 119 -8.25 0.53 4.91
CA TYR A 119 -7.51 -0.12 5.98
C TYR A 119 -8.18 0.05 7.36
N SER A 120 -8.73 1.24 7.64
CA SER A 120 -9.39 1.52 8.92
C SER A 120 -10.65 0.68 9.10
N GLU A 121 -11.43 0.48 8.04
CA GLU A 121 -12.60 -0.39 8.06
C GLU A 121 -12.23 -1.84 8.37
N TYR A 122 -11.19 -2.35 7.70
CA TYR A 122 -10.66 -3.68 7.99
C TYR A 122 -10.16 -3.77 9.43
N LEU A 123 -9.45 -2.75 9.93
CA LEU A 123 -8.93 -2.72 11.30
C LEU A 123 -10.04 -2.71 12.34
N VAL A 124 -11.07 -1.88 12.16
CA VAL A 124 -12.23 -1.78 13.04
C VAL A 124 -13.01 -3.09 13.06
N THR A 125 -13.27 -3.67 11.88
CA THR A 125 -13.90 -4.98 11.75
C THR A 125 -13.08 -6.06 12.45
N ALA A 126 -11.76 -6.01 12.34
CA ALA A 126 -10.87 -6.95 13.01
C ALA A 126 -10.82 -6.82 14.54
N ILE A 127 -11.12 -5.64 15.07
CA ILE A 127 -11.20 -5.39 16.51
C ILE A 127 -12.58 -5.82 17.05
N ILE A 128 -13.65 -5.46 16.36
CA ILE A 128 -15.03 -5.65 16.83
C ILE A 128 -15.52 -7.08 16.62
N ASN A 129 -15.25 -7.70 15.46
CA ASN A 129 -15.74 -9.03 15.14
C ASN A 129 -14.69 -9.91 14.43
N PRO A 130 -13.69 -10.41 15.18
CA PRO A 130 -12.58 -11.19 14.62
C PRO A 130 -13.00 -12.51 13.96
N HIS A 131 -14.17 -13.06 14.32
CA HIS A 131 -14.68 -14.31 13.76
C HIS A 131 -15.30 -14.14 12.37
N SER A 132 -15.80 -12.93 12.05
CA SER A 132 -16.42 -12.60 10.76
C SER A 132 -15.44 -12.10 9.70
N LEU A 133 -14.15 -11.94 10.03
CA LEU A 133 -13.13 -11.44 9.10
C LEU A 133 -13.19 -12.22 7.79
N SER A 134 -13.50 -11.58 6.67
CA SER A 134 -13.24 -12.11 5.34
C SER A 134 -12.43 -11.09 4.55
N LEU A 135 -11.98 -11.44 3.36
CA LEU A 135 -11.27 -10.50 2.48
C LEU A 135 -12.21 -9.46 1.89
N ASP A 136 -13.50 -9.79 1.88
CA ASP A 136 -14.57 -8.85 1.55
C ASP A 136 -14.69 -7.76 2.63
N SER A 137 -14.09 -7.93 3.82
CA SER A 137 -14.02 -6.88 4.85
C SER A 137 -13.05 -5.74 4.49
N PHE A 138 -12.20 -5.90 3.48
CA PHE A 138 -11.50 -4.75 2.88
C PHE A 138 -12.41 -3.97 1.92
N LEU A 139 -13.59 -4.50 1.59
CA LEU A 139 -14.59 -3.94 0.68
C LEU A 139 -14.02 -3.47 -0.67
N LEU A 140 -12.90 -4.05 -1.10
CA LEU A 140 -12.27 -3.72 -2.38
C LEU A 140 -13.08 -4.23 -3.59
N ASN A 141 -13.95 -5.22 -3.36
CA ASN A 141 -14.94 -5.68 -4.33
C ASN A 141 -16.30 -5.07 -4.01
N HIS A 142 -16.37 -3.74 -4.00
CA HIS A 142 -17.61 -3.11 -4.45
C HIS A 142 -17.71 -3.36 -5.96
N SER A 143 -18.92 -3.55 -6.44
CA SER A 143 -19.26 -4.06 -7.75
C SER A 143 -18.48 -3.43 -8.93
N VAL A 144 -18.57 -4.04 -10.13
CA VAL A 144 -17.84 -3.57 -11.32
C VAL A 144 -18.05 -2.07 -11.56
N GLU A 145 -19.24 -1.55 -11.23
CA GLU A 145 -19.62 -0.14 -11.30
C GLU A 145 -18.76 0.76 -10.39
N TYR A 146 -18.45 0.32 -9.16
CA TYR A 146 -17.57 1.06 -8.25
C TYR A 146 -16.15 1.14 -8.79
N THR A 147 -15.64 0.02 -9.32
CA THR A 147 -14.30 0.00 -9.91
C THR A 147 -14.24 0.90 -11.14
N LEU A 148 -15.27 0.88 -11.98
CA LEU A 148 -15.38 1.77 -13.13
C LEU A 148 -15.48 3.25 -12.73
N ALA A 149 -16.24 3.59 -11.69
CA ALA A 149 -16.33 4.95 -11.19
C ALA A 149 -14.99 5.45 -10.61
N ALA A 150 -14.26 4.59 -9.89
CA ALA A 150 -12.92 4.93 -9.42
C ALA A 150 -11.96 5.16 -10.59
N LEU A 151 -11.93 4.24 -11.56
CA LEU A 151 -11.09 4.37 -12.75
C LEU A 151 -11.46 5.60 -13.59
N SER A 152 -12.76 5.90 -13.75
CA SER A 152 -13.20 7.09 -14.48
C SER A 152 -12.75 8.36 -13.78
N SER A 153 -12.82 8.42 -12.45
CA SER A 153 -12.32 9.58 -11.69
C SER A 153 -10.82 9.79 -11.84
N TRP A 154 -10.03 8.71 -11.95
CA TRP A 154 -8.58 8.80 -12.16
C TRP A 154 -8.25 9.29 -13.57
N VAL A 155 -9.00 8.79 -14.57
CA VAL A 155 -8.86 9.21 -15.97
C VAL A 155 -9.26 10.68 -16.11
N GLU A 156 -10.40 11.09 -15.55
CA GLU A 156 -10.88 12.47 -15.54
C GLU A 156 -9.84 13.41 -14.93
N PHE A 157 -9.37 13.12 -13.71
CA PHE A 157 -8.34 13.92 -13.04
C PHE A 157 -7.06 14.03 -13.88
N THR A 158 -6.63 12.93 -14.50
CA THR A 158 -5.42 12.90 -15.34
C THR A 158 -5.61 13.73 -16.61
N VAL A 159 -6.75 13.60 -17.28
CA VAL A 159 -7.07 14.34 -18.50
C VAL A 159 -7.19 15.83 -18.20
N GLU A 160 -7.89 16.22 -17.14
CA GLU A 160 -7.97 17.62 -16.70
C GLU A 160 -6.58 18.18 -16.42
N LYS A 161 -5.73 17.46 -15.67
CA LYS A 161 -4.37 17.90 -15.38
C LYS A 161 -3.46 17.99 -16.60
N LEU A 162 -3.69 17.21 -17.65
CA LEU A 162 -2.90 17.24 -18.88
C LEU A 162 -3.39 18.31 -19.88
N THR A 163 -4.69 18.60 -19.89
CA THR A 163 -5.33 19.46 -20.91
C THR A 163 -5.66 20.85 -20.41
N VAL A 164 -5.88 21.02 -19.09
CA VAL A 164 -6.22 22.29 -18.45
C VAL A 164 -5.11 22.63 -17.44
N PRO A 165 -4.22 23.59 -17.76
CA PRO A 165 -3.10 23.97 -16.89
C PRO A 165 -3.54 24.63 -15.58
#